data_AF-W2G863-F1
#
_entry.id   AF-W2G863-F1
#
_cell.length_a   1.000
_cell.length_b   1.000
_cell.length_c   1.000
_cell.angle_alpha   90.00
_cell.angle_beta   90.00
_cell.angle_gamma   90.00
#
_symmetry.space_group_name_H-M   'P 1'
#
loop_
_entity.id
_entity.type
_entity.pdbx_description
1 polymer ?
#
loop_
_entity_poly.entity_id
_entity_poly.type
_entity_poly.pdbx_seq_one_letter_code
_entity_poly.pdbx_strand_id
1 'polypeptide(L)'
;IVSVRKALSCTCKSYKHSGWVCSHVIAYLHLLDKLNIERALETIPMRGPPGRRESTRGGLNRDSACDVDRLIEVFAKDPGRALKWSVVEEFEVLDDGVAVPDRRIGQVSACRLSPHDGVYIWTASFVDGGRTEYKGEELVHAIRRARDMSASV
;
A
#
# COMPACT_ATOMS: atom_id res chain seq x y z
N ILE A 1 -10.99 9.13 31.37
CA ILE A 1 -11.30 7.68 31.30
C ILE A 1 -10.80 6.92 32.54
N VAL A 2 -9.58 7.11 33.03
CA VAL A 2 -9.06 6.42 34.24
C VAL A 2 -9.91 6.67 35.49
N SER A 3 -10.36 7.91 35.71
CA SER A 3 -11.23 8.27 36.85
C SER A 3 -12.61 7.58 36.82
N VAL A 4 -13.17 7.36 35.62
CA VAL A 4 -14.46 6.67 35.45
C VAL A 4 -14.35 5.19 35.81
N ARG A 5 -13.22 4.55 35.50
CA ARG A 5 -12.97 3.13 35.83
C ARG A 5 -12.81 2.88 37.33
N LYS A 6 -12.37 3.89 38.10
CA LYS A 6 -12.29 3.79 39.57
C LYS A 6 -13.67 3.97 40.23
N ALA A 7 -14.56 4.74 39.61
CA ALA A 7 -15.85 5.11 40.19
C ALA A 7 -17.00 4.16 39.81
N LEU A 8 -16.94 3.53 38.63
CA LEU A 8 -18.02 2.69 38.11
C LEU A 8 -17.49 1.33 37.66
N SER A 9 -18.06 0.25 38.22
CA SER A 9 -17.77 -1.12 37.83
C SER A 9 -19.05 -1.81 37.35
N CYS A 10 -18.93 -2.60 36.28
CA CYS A 10 -20.06 -3.39 35.75
C CYS A 10 -19.77 -4.88 35.90
N THR A 11 -20.82 -5.68 36.09
CA THR A 11 -20.72 -7.15 36.19
C THR A 11 -20.83 -7.86 34.85
N CYS A 12 -20.98 -7.13 33.74
CA CYS A 12 -21.14 -7.74 32.42
C CYS A 12 -19.85 -8.43 31.94
N LYS A 13 -20.02 -9.43 31.08
CA LYS A 13 -18.93 -10.23 30.50
C LYS A 13 -17.85 -9.37 29.84
N SER A 14 -18.26 -8.37 29.05
CA SER A 14 -17.32 -7.49 28.33
C SER A 14 -16.45 -6.68 29.29
N TYR A 15 -17.02 -6.15 30.38
CA TYR A 15 -16.27 -5.42 31.40
C TYR A 15 -15.30 -6.35 32.15
N LYS A 16 -15.75 -7.55 32.52
CA LYS A 16 -14.90 -8.54 33.23
C LYS A 16 -13.75 -9.05 32.37
N HIS A 17 -13.96 -9.26 31.08
CA HIS A 17 -12.94 -9.78 30.18
C HIS A 17 -11.91 -8.71 29.74
N SER A 18 -12.36 -7.47 29.53
CA SER A 18 -11.50 -6.44 28.93
C SER A 18 -11.03 -5.38 29.93
N GLY A 19 -11.74 -5.16 31.04
CA GLY A 19 -11.51 -4.03 31.96
C GLY A 19 -11.82 -2.66 31.35
N TRP A 20 -12.37 -2.63 30.13
CA TRP A 20 -12.79 -1.41 29.45
C TRP A 20 -14.23 -1.04 29.79
N VAL A 21 -14.57 0.23 29.52
CA VAL A 21 -15.92 0.75 29.72
C VAL A 21 -16.87 -0.02 28.78
N CYS A 22 -17.85 -0.71 29.36
CA CYS A 22 -18.86 -1.44 28.60
C CYS A 22 -20.06 -0.55 28.25
N SER A 23 -20.90 -1.02 27.33
CA SER A 23 -22.14 -0.31 26.92
C SER A 23 -23.05 0.05 28.10
N HIS A 24 -23.18 -0.82 29.10
CA HIS A 24 -24.01 -0.53 30.28
C HIS A 24 -23.51 0.67 31.09
N VAL A 25 -22.19 0.84 31.21
CA VAL A 25 -21.61 1.99 31.94
C VAL A 25 -21.84 3.28 31.15
N ILE A 26 -21.73 3.22 29.82
CA ILE A 26 -22.00 4.37 28.93
C ILE A 26 -23.48 4.75 29.02
N ALA A 27 -24.39 3.78 28.94
CA ALA A 27 -25.82 4.01 29.05
C ALA A 27 -26.22 4.58 30.42
N TYR A 28 -25.65 4.04 31.51
CA TYR A 28 -25.87 4.57 32.85
C TYR A 28 -25.39 6.02 33.00
N LEU A 29 -24.21 6.35 32.46
CA LEU A 29 -23.68 7.71 32.48
C LEU A 29 -24.56 8.68 31.68
N HIS A 30 -25.19 8.19 30.61
CA HIS A 30 -26.14 8.96 29.83
C HIS A 30 -27.44 9.22 30.61
N LEU A 31 -27.99 8.20 31.27
CA LEU A 31 -29.18 8.35 32.12
C LEU A 31 -28.98 9.29 33.32
N LEU A 32 -27.74 9.44 33.79
CA LEU A 32 -27.40 10.37 34.86
C LEU A 32 -27.04 11.78 34.36
N ASP A 33 -27.22 12.07 33.07
CA ASP A 33 -26.82 13.32 32.41
C ASP A 33 -25.32 13.68 32.59
N LYS A 34 -24.49 12.70 32.94
CA LYS A 34 -23.03 12.86 33.08
C LYS A 34 -22.30 12.69 31.76
N LEU A 35 -22.97 12.14 30.74
CA LEU A 35 -22.46 11.94 29.39
C LEU A 35 -23.58 12.16 28.37
N ASN A 36 -23.45 13.18 27.51
CA ASN A 36 -24.31 13.31 26.35
C ASN A 36 -23.71 12.51 25.19
N ILE A 37 -24.39 11.44 24.75
CA ILE A 37 -23.90 10.53 23.71
C ILE A 37 -23.80 11.27 22.36
N GLU A 38 -24.82 12.06 22.00
CA GLU A 38 -24.86 12.80 20.73
C GLU A 38 -23.67 13.75 20.63
N ARG A 39 -23.45 14.53 21.68
CA ARG A 39 -22.33 15.47 21.78
C ARG A 39 -20.97 14.78 21.82
N ALA A 40 -20.90 13.59 22.43
CA ALA A 40 -19.68 12.79 22.42
C ALA A 40 -19.36 12.28 21.00
N LEU A 41 -20.36 11.85 20.25
CA LEU A 41 -20.19 11.36 18.87
C LEU A 41 -19.67 12.45 17.93
N GLU A 42 -20.08 13.71 18.11
CA GLU A 42 -19.55 14.86 17.34
C GLU A 42 -18.04 15.08 17.56
N THR A 43 -17.55 14.81 18.78
CA THR A 43 -16.15 15.02 19.15
C THR A 43 -15.24 13.85 18.82
N ILE A 44 -15.81 12.66 18.59
CA ILE A 44 -15.01 11.49 18.23
C ILE A 44 -14.63 11.66 16.77
N PRO A 45 -13.33 11.84 16.44
CA PRO A 45 -12.92 11.91 15.05
C PRO A 45 -13.35 10.61 14.39
N MET A 46 -14.13 10.73 13.32
CA MET A 46 -14.60 9.60 12.54
C MET A 46 -13.36 8.80 12.13
N ARG A 47 -13.21 7.60 12.69
CA ARG A 47 -12.12 6.71 12.27
C ARG A 47 -12.42 6.42 10.81
N GLY A 48 -11.56 6.89 9.90
CA GLY A 48 -11.70 6.56 8.49
C GLY A 48 -11.91 5.05 8.32
N PRO A 49 -12.56 4.61 7.23
CA PRO A 49 -12.65 3.19 6.90
C PRO A 49 -11.24 2.57 7.05
N PRO A 50 -11.09 1.28 7.40
CA PRO A 50 -9.80 0.66 7.63
C PRO A 50 -8.98 0.59 6.32
N GLY A 51 -8.51 1.74 5.86
CA GLY A 51 -7.42 1.91 4.94
C GLY A 51 -6.17 1.66 5.75
N ARG A 52 -5.39 0.70 5.28
CA ARG A 52 -3.98 0.51 5.61
C ARG A 52 -3.36 1.86 5.99
N ARG A 53 -2.75 1.96 7.18
CA ARG A 53 -1.91 3.12 7.50
C ARG A 53 -0.94 3.28 6.34
N GLU A 54 -1.08 4.34 5.54
CA GLU A 54 0.05 4.81 4.77
C GLU A 54 1.11 5.12 5.83
N SER A 55 2.18 4.35 5.83
CA SER A 55 3.34 4.73 6.62
C SER A 55 3.67 6.14 6.17
N THR A 56 3.47 7.13 7.04
CA THR A 56 4.05 8.45 6.90
C THR A 56 5.56 8.26 6.99
N ARG A 57 6.16 7.78 5.89
CA ARG A 57 7.58 7.95 5.63
C ARG A 57 7.74 9.46 5.55
N GLY A 58 8.58 10.01 6.43
CA GLY A 58 8.71 11.43 6.71
C GLY A 58 8.69 12.29 5.45
N GLY A 59 8.06 13.47 5.58
CA GLY A 59 7.77 14.44 4.51
C GLY A 59 8.98 15.14 3.88
N LEU A 60 10.03 14.40 3.54
CA LEU A 60 11.21 14.88 2.81
C LEU A 60 11.71 13.80 1.84
N ASN A 61 10.81 13.15 1.11
CA ASN A 61 11.23 12.35 -0.02
C ASN A 61 10.21 12.28 -1.16
N ARG A 62 9.76 13.46 -1.61
CA ARG A 62 8.86 13.54 -2.75
C ARG A 62 9.55 13.37 -4.11
N ASP A 63 10.89 13.35 -4.20
CA ASP A 63 11.57 13.22 -5.51
C ASP A 63 12.76 12.23 -5.58
N SER A 64 13.23 11.59 -4.50
CA SER A 64 14.37 10.63 -4.56
C SER A 64 13.98 9.15 -4.41
N ALA A 65 12.68 8.84 -4.41
CA ALA A 65 12.17 7.47 -4.30
C ALA A 65 12.31 6.64 -5.60
N CYS A 66 12.84 7.25 -6.66
CA CYS A 66 13.06 6.67 -7.98
C CYS A 66 14.48 6.91 -8.50
N ASP A 67 15.44 7.07 -7.58
CA ASP A 67 16.84 7.02 -7.97
C ASP A 67 17.16 5.62 -8.51
N VAL A 68 17.59 5.57 -9.78
CA VAL A 68 17.75 4.32 -10.56
C VAL A 68 18.82 3.45 -9.90
N ASP A 69 19.94 4.06 -9.53
CA ASP A 69 21.08 3.37 -8.90
C ASP A 69 20.67 2.73 -7.57
N ARG A 70 19.95 3.49 -6.74
CA ARG A 70 19.43 2.97 -5.47
C ARG A 70 18.46 1.81 -5.64
N LEU A 71 17.62 1.82 -6.68
CA LEU A 71 16.68 0.72 -6.96
C LEU A 71 17.43 -0.53 -7.44
N ILE A 72 18.47 -0.37 -8.27
CA ILE A 72 19.34 -1.48 -8.69
C ILE A 72 19.99 -2.12 -7.46
N GLU A 73 20.58 -1.34 -6.56
CA GLU A 73 21.18 -1.85 -5.33
C GLU A 73 20.18 -2.61 -4.45
N VAL A 74 18.96 -2.08 -4.35
CA VAL A 74 17.88 -2.70 -3.57
C VAL A 74 17.48 -4.04 -4.15
N PHE A 75 17.30 -4.13 -5.47
CA PHE A 75 16.91 -5.37 -6.13
C PHE A 75 18.04 -6.39 -6.21
N ALA A 76 19.31 -5.95 -6.21
CA ALA A 76 20.45 -6.83 -6.06
C ALA A 76 20.50 -7.51 -4.68
N LYS A 77 20.14 -6.78 -3.61
CA LYS A 77 20.12 -7.32 -2.23
C LYS A 77 18.87 -8.16 -1.94
N ASP A 78 17.71 -7.75 -2.44
CA ASP A 78 16.43 -8.42 -2.23
C ASP A 78 15.64 -8.45 -3.56
N PRO A 79 15.86 -9.47 -4.39
CA PRO A 79 15.23 -9.55 -5.72
C PRO A 79 13.73 -9.79 -5.66
N GLY A 80 13.23 -10.39 -4.56
CA GLY A 80 11.80 -10.60 -4.34
C GLY A 80 11.04 -9.30 -4.11
N ARG A 81 11.74 -8.22 -3.74
CA ARG A 81 11.12 -6.92 -3.46
C ARG A 81 10.45 -6.28 -4.66
N ALA A 82 10.90 -6.59 -5.88
CA ALA A 82 10.30 -6.10 -7.12
C ALA A 82 9.00 -6.82 -7.51
N LEU A 83 8.66 -7.96 -6.86
CA LEU A 83 7.44 -8.69 -7.17
C LEU A 83 6.20 -7.82 -6.92
N LYS A 84 5.23 -7.92 -7.84
CA LYS A 84 3.98 -7.13 -7.87
C LYS A 84 4.13 -5.64 -8.19
N TRP A 85 5.34 -5.17 -8.49
CA TRP A 85 5.53 -3.79 -8.96
C TRP A 85 4.98 -3.65 -10.38
N SER A 86 4.41 -2.49 -10.68
CA SER A 86 3.94 -2.14 -12.01
C SER A 86 5.12 -1.79 -12.91
N VAL A 87 5.08 -2.26 -14.15
CA VAL A 87 6.05 -1.94 -15.21
C VAL A 87 5.31 -1.44 -16.43
N VAL A 88 5.97 -0.62 -17.23
CA VAL A 88 5.43 -0.14 -18.50
C VAL A 88 6.42 -0.40 -19.62
N GLU A 89 5.88 -1.00 -20.67
CA GLU A 89 6.60 -1.30 -21.91
C GLU A 89 5.87 -0.65 -23.09
N GLU A 90 6.65 -0.19 -24.06
CA GLU A 90 6.15 0.34 -25.33
C GLU A 90 6.19 -0.78 -26.37
N PHE A 91 5.03 -1.11 -26.92
CA PHE A 91 4.88 -2.06 -28.02
C PHE A 91 4.55 -1.29 -29.29
N GLU A 92 5.06 -1.73 -30.43
CA GLU A 92 4.63 -1.16 -31.72
C GLU A 92 3.35 -1.86 -32.17
N VAL A 93 2.28 -1.09 -32.34
CA VAL A 93 1.01 -1.57 -32.89
C VAL A 93 0.82 -0.93 -34.25
N LEU A 94 0.44 -1.74 -35.25
CA LEU A 94 0.11 -1.25 -36.57
C LEU A 94 -1.34 -0.75 -36.57
N ASP A 95 -1.52 0.57 -36.63
CA ASP A 95 -2.82 1.23 -36.79
C ASP A 95 -2.90 1.83 -38.20
N ASP A 96 -3.84 1.35 -39.02
CA ASP A 96 -3.99 1.76 -40.43
C ASP A 96 -2.69 1.77 -41.27
N GLY A 97 -1.79 0.80 -41.00
CA GLY A 97 -0.50 0.68 -41.69
C GLY A 97 0.61 1.58 -41.16
N VAL A 98 0.35 2.36 -40.10
CA VAL A 98 1.31 3.19 -39.39
C VAL A 98 1.66 2.53 -38.07
N ALA A 99 2.95 2.37 -37.77
CA ALA A 99 3.39 1.89 -36.46
C ALA A 99 3.20 3.00 -35.42
N VAL A 100 2.32 2.77 -34.45
CA VAL A 100 2.03 3.67 -33.33
C VAL A 100 2.51 3.02 -32.03
N PRO A 101 3.21 3.75 -31.14
CA PRO A 101 3.63 3.22 -29.86
C PRO A 101 2.42 3.03 -28.93
N ASP A 102 2.21 1.79 -28.50
CA ASP A 102 1.20 1.38 -27.54
C ASP A 102 1.85 1.08 -26.19
N ARG A 103 1.55 1.91 -25.19
CA ARG A 103 2.10 1.77 -23.84
C ARG A 103 1.24 0.83 -23.01
N ARG A 104 1.80 -0.33 -22.68
CA ARG A 104 1.09 -1.35 -21.89
C ARG A 104 1.62 -1.42 -20.47
N ILE A 105 0.68 -1.49 -19.52
CA ILE A 105 0.98 -1.69 -18.11
C ILE A 105 0.99 -3.18 -17.82
N GLY A 106 2.10 -3.65 -17.24
CA GLY A 106 2.25 -5.00 -16.73
C GLY A 106 2.58 -5.01 -15.24
N GLN A 107 2.71 -6.22 -14.71
CA GLN A 107 3.13 -6.44 -13.32
C GLN A 107 4.23 -7.50 -13.27
N VAL A 108 5.26 -7.24 -12.46
CA VAL A 108 6.31 -8.22 -12.16
C VAL A 108 5.70 -9.42 -11.44
N SER A 109 5.71 -10.57 -12.10
CA SER A 109 5.03 -11.80 -11.65
C SER A 109 6.01 -12.88 -11.19
N ALA A 110 7.26 -12.87 -11.66
CA ALA A 110 8.28 -13.83 -11.26
C ALA A 110 9.69 -13.22 -11.22
N CYS A 111 10.58 -13.90 -10.51
CA CYS A 111 12.02 -13.62 -10.47
C CYS A 111 12.79 -14.94 -10.42
N ARG A 112 13.87 -15.06 -11.18
CA ARG A 112 14.77 -16.22 -11.16
C ARG A 112 16.23 -15.78 -11.27
N LEU A 113 17.15 -16.59 -10.76
CA LEU A 113 18.57 -16.40 -10.98
C LEU A 113 18.96 -17.07 -12.30
N SER A 114 19.62 -16.34 -13.20
CA SER A 114 20.18 -16.92 -14.43
C SER A 114 21.30 -17.91 -14.08
N PRO A 115 21.22 -19.17 -14.53
CA PRO A 115 22.24 -20.17 -14.24
C PRO A 115 23.57 -19.93 -14.98
N HIS A 116 23.57 -19.11 -16.04
CA HIS A 116 24.74 -18.83 -16.85
C HIS A 116 25.53 -17.60 -16.36
N ASP A 117 24.81 -16.54 -15.99
CA ASP A 117 25.42 -15.24 -15.73
C ASP A 117 25.41 -14.86 -14.24
N GLY A 118 24.70 -15.62 -13.39
CA GLY A 118 24.50 -15.26 -11.98
C GLY A 118 23.70 -13.97 -11.77
N VAL A 119 23.02 -13.49 -12.81
CA VAL A 119 22.20 -12.27 -12.79
C VAL A 119 20.74 -12.63 -12.56
N TYR A 120 20.03 -11.85 -11.74
CA TYR A 120 18.59 -11.99 -11.56
C TYR A 120 17.83 -11.51 -12.79
N ILE A 121 16.85 -12.31 -13.22
CA ILE A 121 15.93 -12.02 -14.31
C ILE A 121 14.52 -11.96 -13.73
N TRP A 122 13.84 -10.85 -13.97
CA TRP A 122 12.45 -10.66 -13.58
C TRP A 122 11.54 -10.87 -14.79
N THR A 123 10.39 -11.48 -14.58
CA THR A 123 9.37 -11.63 -15.62
C THR A 123 8.17 -10.79 -15.23
N ALA A 124 7.71 -9.95 -16.15
CA ALA A 124 6.45 -9.25 -16.04
C ALA A 124 5.38 -9.91 -16.90
N SER A 125 4.13 -9.83 -16.44
CA SER A 125 2.95 -10.24 -17.19
C SER A 125 2.09 -9.03 -17.48
N PHE A 126 1.63 -8.93 -18.72
CA PHE A 126 0.82 -7.83 -19.23
C PHE A 126 -0.64 -8.27 -19.37
N VAL A 127 -1.55 -7.29 -19.48
CA VAL A 127 -3.00 -7.52 -19.51
C VAL A 127 -3.44 -8.38 -20.71
N ASP A 128 -2.70 -8.32 -21.80
CA ASP A 128 -2.89 -9.12 -23.02
C ASP A 128 -2.38 -10.57 -22.89
N GLY A 129 -1.85 -10.95 -21.72
CA GLY A 129 -1.24 -12.27 -21.48
C GLY A 129 0.22 -12.34 -21.94
N GLY A 130 0.76 -11.27 -22.52
CA GLY A 130 2.17 -11.15 -22.88
C GLY A 130 3.09 -11.27 -21.67
N ARG A 131 4.29 -11.80 -21.88
CA ARG A 131 5.34 -11.86 -20.86
C ARG A 131 6.64 -11.30 -21.41
N THR A 132 7.27 -10.44 -20.62
CA THR A 132 8.57 -9.85 -20.94
C THR A 132 9.52 -10.09 -19.79
N GLU A 133 10.79 -10.34 -20.12
CA GLU A 133 11.85 -10.55 -19.16
C GLU A 133 12.74 -9.32 -19.08
N TYR A 134 13.19 -9.00 -17.87
CA TYR A 134 13.98 -7.81 -17.57
C TYR A 134 15.20 -8.19 -16.75
N LYS A 135 16.35 -7.60 -17.10
CA LYS A 135 17.52 -7.52 -16.21
C LYS A 135 17.38 -6.32 -15.26
N GLY A 136 18.28 -6.23 -14.27
CA GLY A 136 18.18 -5.27 -13.17
C GLY A 136 17.95 -3.82 -13.62
N GLU A 137 18.77 -3.30 -14.53
CA GLU A 137 18.64 -1.92 -15.04
C GLU A 137 17.35 -1.73 -15.85
N GLU A 138 17.07 -2.64 -16.79
CA GLU A 138 15.89 -2.61 -17.66
C GLU A 138 14.59 -2.59 -16.83
N LEU A 139 14.54 -3.40 -15.78
CA LEU A 139 13.42 -3.46 -14.85
C LEU A 139 13.18 -2.12 -14.15
N VAL A 140 14.25 -1.50 -13.66
CA VAL A 140 14.16 -0.22 -12.94
C VAL A 140 13.66 0.88 -13.88
N HIS A 141 14.11 0.89 -15.13
CA HIS A 141 13.59 1.81 -16.14
C HIS A 141 12.10 1.57 -16.43
N ALA A 142 11.68 0.31 -16.57
CA ALA A 142 10.27 -0.02 -16.80
C ALA A 142 9.37 0.37 -15.61
N ILE A 143 9.85 0.20 -14.37
CA ILE A 143 9.17 0.65 -13.15
C ILE A 143 9.08 2.18 -13.10
N ARG A 144 10.15 2.88 -13.48
CA ARG A 144 10.18 4.34 -13.49
C ARG A 144 9.17 4.90 -14.48
N ARG A 145 9.13 4.37 -15.71
CA ARG A 145 8.10 4.72 -16.71
C ARG A 145 6.69 4.53 -16.17
N ALA A 146 6.44 3.42 -15.46
CA ALA A 146 5.13 3.16 -14.85
C ALA A 146 4.74 4.21 -13.80
N ARG A 147 5.69 4.64 -12.98
CA ARG A 147 5.46 5.68 -11.97
C ARG A 147 5.21 7.04 -12.61
N ASP A 148 5.98 7.40 -13.62
CA ASP A 148 5.84 8.68 -14.32
C ASP A 148 4.45 8.80 -14.96
N MET A 149 3.89 7.71 -15.51
CA MET A 149 2.50 7.68 -16.01
C MET A 149 1.44 7.72 -14.91
N SER A 150 1.70 7.13 -13.74
CA SER A 150 0.76 7.17 -12.62
C SER A 150 0.70 8.54 -11.93
N ALA A 151 1.74 9.36 -12.08
CA ALA A 151 1.82 10.72 -11.55
C ALA A 151 1.16 11.77 -12.46
N SER A 152 0.81 11.43 -13.71
CA SER A 152 0.18 12.33 -14.67
C SER A 152 -1.35 12.27 -14.69
N VAL A 153 -1.98 11.71 -13.66
CA VAL A 153 -3.45 11.60 -13.46
C VAL A 153 -3.83 12.32 -12.17
#